data_AF-A0A6B0WU52-F1
#
_entry.id   AF-A0A6B0WU52-F1
#
_cell.length_a   1.000
_cell.length_b   1.000
_cell.length_c   1.000
_cell.angle_alpha   90.00
_cell.angle_beta   90.00
_cell.angle_gamma   90.00
#
_symmetry.space_group_name_H-M   'P 1'
#
loop_
_entity.id
_entity.type
_entity.pdbx_description
1 polymer ?
#
loop_
_entity_poly.entity_id
_entity_poly.type
_entity_poly.pdbx_seq_one_letter_code
_entity_poly.pdbx_strand_id
1 'polypeptide(L)'
;MIMLRIAKTTSLIFAILFSSDSVSAQETDYRVLWARGDYAEAVKVLERASYHPWSSRRDYAELLVLTGRVDEAIAQLGGVGSALDVTVRLAELYRMRGRMGDYGLALMKAEDQVRLLSEYRPDVDDLVAVARLRELKGEDPKSLLRFYNLMAEVFPNSAAVLV
;
A
#
# COMPACT_ATOMS: atom_id res chain seq x y z
N MET A 1 46.00 60.20 35.47
CA MET A 1 46.95 59.07 35.29
C MET A 1 46.22 57.97 34.54
N ILE A 2 46.69 57.65 33.34
CA ILE A 2 46.02 56.88 32.29
C ILE A 2 46.51 55.42 32.28
N MET A 3 45.65 54.50 31.82
CA MET A 3 45.88 53.17 31.20
C MET A 3 46.10 51.88 32.05
N LEU A 4 45.05 51.05 32.04
CA LEU A 4 44.92 49.71 31.41
C LEU A 4 45.79 48.51 31.86
N ARG A 5 45.12 47.41 32.28
CA ARG A 5 45.36 45.97 31.92
C ARG A 5 44.36 45.06 32.68
N ILE A 6 43.24 44.63 32.07
CA ILE A 6 42.97 43.32 31.42
C ILE A 6 43.30 42.08 32.27
N ALA A 7 42.28 41.32 32.73
CA ALA A 7 42.21 39.84 32.65
C ALA A 7 40.82 39.32 33.08
N LYS A 8 40.00 38.89 32.10
CA LYS A 8 39.59 37.49 31.83
C LYS A 8 38.49 36.91 32.75
N THR A 9 37.24 37.24 32.46
CA THR A 9 36.08 36.37 32.70
C THR A 9 35.99 35.36 31.55
N THR A 10 36.43 34.13 31.79
CA THR A 10 36.33 33.04 30.81
C THR A 10 34.91 32.51 30.80
N SER A 11 34.10 32.99 29.85
CA SER A 11 32.81 32.41 29.46
C SER A 11 33.06 31.03 28.85
N LEU A 12 32.43 30.00 29.41
CA LEU A 12 32.44 28.65 28.85
C LEU A 12 31.43 28.61 27.68
N ILE A 13 31.87 28.98 26.48
CA ILE A 13 31.11 28.76 25.25
C ILE A 13 31.42 27.34 24.76
N PHE A 14 30.41 26.47 24.81
CA PHE A 14 30.45 25.14 24.23
C PHE A 14 30.40 25.27 22.71
N ALA A 15 31.57 25.28 22.07
CA ALA A 15 31.68 25.17 20.62
C ALA A 15 31.55 23.69 20.22
N ILE A 16 30.37 23.28 19.79
CA ILE A 16 30.22 22.08 18.96
C ILE A 16 30.55 22.49 17.53
N LEU A 17 31.83 22.45 17.18
CA LEU A 17 32.30 22.34 15.81
C LEU A 17 32.44 20.85 15.51
N PHE A 18 31.57 20.34 14.65
CA PHE A 18 31.77 19.26 13.66
C PHE A 18 30.38 18.72 13.27
N SER A 19 29.56 19.56 12.63
CA SER A 19 28.58 19.04 11.69
C SER A 19 29.33 18.84 10.38
N SER A 20 29.91 17.65 10.23
CA SER A 20 30.31 17.13 8.93
C SER A 20 29.07 17.15 8.05
N ASP A 21 29.11 18.09 7.11
CA ASP A 21 28.12 18.35 6.08
C ASP A 21 28.11 17.15 5.12
N SER A 22 27.43 16.09 5.53
CA SER A 22 27.01 14.99 4.69
C SER A 22 25.58 14.65 5.10
N VAL A 23 24.69 15.59 4.83
CA VAL A 23 23.27 15.27 4.63
C VAL A 23 23.22 14.37 3.40
N SER A 24 23.43 13.07 3.58
CA SER A 24 22.82 12.12 2.67
C SER A 24 21.33 12.41 2.79
N ALA A 25 20.71 12.86 1.70
CA ALA A 25 19.27 12.99 1.64
C ALA A 25 18.71 11.63 2.05
N GLN A 26 18.17 11.53 3.27
CA GLN A 26 17.58 10.31 3.76
C GLN A 26 16.36 10.07 2.88
N GLU A 27 16.50 9.17 1.91
CA GLU A 27 15.46 8.84 0.95
C GLU A 27 14.23 8.47 1.77
N THR A 28 13.23 9.35 1.75
CA THR A 28 12.06 9.20 2.60
C THR A 28 11.27 8.02 2.06
N ASP A 29 11.17 6.94 2.84
CA ASP A 29 10.40 5.75 2.48
C ASP A 29 8.95 6.17 2.14
N TYR A 30 8.47 5.77 0.96
CA TYR A 30 7.11 6.06 0.50
C TYR A 30 6.04 5.58 1.49
N ARG A 31 6.33 4.54 2.29
CA ARG A 31 5.41 4.03 3.31
C ARG A 31 5.20 5.02 4.45
N VAL A 32 6.23 5.78 4.82
CA VAL A 32 6.12 6.84 5.83
C VAL A 32 5.24 7.97 5.29
N LEU A 33 5.41 8.33 4.02
CA LEU A 33 4.57 9.34 3.35
C LEU A 33 3.12 8.86 3.24
N TRP A 34 2.91 7.60 2.83
CA TRP A 34 1.58 6.99 2.79
C TRP A 34 0.88 7.06 4.15
N ALA A 35 1.54 6.60 5.22
CA ALA A 35 0.96 6.59 6.56
C ALA A 35 0.52 7.99 7.05
N ARG A 36 1.11 9.06 6.51
CA ARG A 36 0.75 10.46 6.81
C ARG A 36 -0.33 11.03 5.89
N GLY A 37 -0.72 10.30 4.84
CA GLY A 37 -1.66 10.77 3.83
C GLY A 37 -0.99 11.54 2.67
N ASP A 38 0.34 11.61 2.63
CA ASP A 38 1.11 12.34 1.62
C ASP A 38 1.23 11.52 0.31
N TYR A 39 0.10 11.07 -0.24
CA TYR A 39 0.07 10.07 -1.33
C TYR A 39 0.77 10.55 -2.60
N ALA A 40 0.62 11.83 -2.96
CA ALA A 40 1.27 12.39 -4.14
C ALA A 40 2.80 12.37 -4.03
N GLU A 41 3.35 12.56 -2.83
CA GLU A 41 4.80 12.49 -2.64
C GLU A 41 5.28 11.04 -2.57
N ALA A 42 4.50 10.15 -1.94
CA ALA A 42 4.76 8.70 -1.95
C ALA A 42 4.85 8.15 -3.39
N VAL A 43 3.93 8.58 -4.27
CA VAL A 43 3.96 8.25 -5.70
C VAL A 43 5.27 8.71 -6.35
N LYS A 44 5.71 9.96 -6.12
CA LYS A 44 6.97 10.46 -6.71
C LYS A 44 8.18 9.67 -6.25
N VAL A 45 8.21 9.22 -4.99
CA VAL A 45 9.29 8.36 -4.48
C VAL A 45 9.33 7.05 -5.27
N LEU A 46 8.17 6.43 -5.49
CA LEU A 46 8.09 5.20 -6.26
C LEU A 46 8.46 5.44 -7.74
N GLU A 47 7.95 6.47 -8.39
CA GLU A 47 8.25 6.76 -9.80
C GLU A 47 9.74 6.98 -10.11
N ARG A 48 10.53 7.44 -9.13
CA ARG A 48 11.98 7.60 -9.29
C ARG A 48 12.73 6.27 -9.25
N ALA A 49 12.14 5.22 -8.70
CA ALA A 49 12.79 3.92 -8.63
C ALA A 49 12.78 3.23 -9.99
N SER A 50 13.94 2.73 -10.41
CA SER A 50 14.07 1.99 -11.68
C SER A 50 13.49 0.57 -11.64
N TYR A 51 13.26 0.04 -10.44
CA TYR A 51 12.72 -1.29 -10.22
C TYR A 51 11.86 -1.32 -8.96
N HIS A 52 10.69 -1.96 -9.07
CA HIS A 52 9.80 -2.22 -7.95
C HIS A 52 9.71 -3.72 -7.67
N PRO A 53 10.10 -4.17 -6.45
CA PRO A 53 9.68 -5.46 -5.93
C PRO A 53 8.16 -5.60 -6.02
N TRP A 54 7.69 -6.84 -6.09
CA TRP A 54 6.28 -7.15 -6.31
C TRP A 54 5.33 -6.49 -5.30
N SER A 55 5.66 -6.50 -4.01
CA SER A 55 4.88 -5.82 -2.97
C SER A 55 4.80 -4.31 -3.21
N SER A 56 5.90 -3.69 -3.60
CA SER A 56 5.95 -2.25 -3.93
C SER A 56 5.12 -1.89 -5.17
N ARG A 57 4.88 -2.83 -6.10
CA ARG A 57 3.99 -2.59 -7.25
C ARG A 57 2.51 -2.55 -6.88
N ARG A 58 2.08 -3.40 -5.93
CA ARG A 58 0.71 -3.35 -5.38
C ARG A 58 0.49 -2.05 -4.62
N ASP A 59 1.45 -1.74 -3.75
CA ASP A 59 1.50 -0.48 -2.99
C ASP A 59 1.45 0.74 -3.95
N TYR A 60 2.23 0.69 -5.03
CA TYR A 60 2.22 1.74 -6.05
C TYR A 60 0.87 1.89 -6.76
N ALA A 61 0.26 0.78 -7.18
CA ALA A 61 -1.06 0.81 -7.81
C ALA A 61 -2.13 1.42 -6.89
N GLU A 62 -2.09 1.11 -5.60
CA GLU A 62 -3.03 1.69 -4.63
C GLU A 62 -2.83 3.20 -4.47
N LEU A 63 -1.58 3.66 -4.36
CA LEU A 63 -1.26 5.08 -4.32
C LEU A 63 -1.70 5.81 -5.60
N LEU A 64 -1.60 5.17 -6.76
CA LEU A 64 -2.12 5.70 -8.02
C LEU A 64 -3.66 5.84 -7.96
N VAL A 65 -4.39 4.87 -7.40
CA VAL A 65 -5.84 4.99 -7.18
C VAL A 65 -6.17 6.16 -6.25
N LEU A 66 -5.48 6.26 -5.10
CA LEU A 66 -5.68 7.33 -4.11
C LEU A 66 -5.39 8.73 -4.67
N THR A 67 -4.56 8.82 -5.70
CA THR A 67 -4.24 10.08 -6.41
C THR A 67 -5.07 10.30 -7.68
N GLY A 68 -6.08 9.45 -7.93
CA GLY A 68 -6.98 9.58 -9.07
C GLY A 68 -6.44 9.03 -10.41
N ARG A 69 -5.25 8.44 -10.42
CA ARG A 69 -4.56 7.87 -11.59
C ARG A 69 -4.95 6.41 -11.82
N VAL A 70 -6.25 6.16 -11.90
CA VAL A 70 -6.83 4.80 -11.91
C VAL A 70 -6.38 3.97 -13.12
N ASP A 71 -6.35 4.57 -14.31
CA ASP A 71 -5.97 3.84 -15.53
C ASP A 71 -4.50 3.40 -15.49
N GLU A 72 -3.64 4.16 -14.81
CA GLU A 72 -2.24 3.77 -14.56
C GLU A 72 -2.14 2.67 -13.51
N ALA A 73 -2.97 2.71 -12.46
CA ALA A 73 -3.05 1.63 -11.48
C ALA A 73 -3.46 0.29 -12.14
N ILE A 74 -4.43 0.34 -13.06
CA ILE A 74 -4.83 -0.82 -13.87
C ILE A 74 -3.64 -1.35 -14.69
N ALA A 75 -2.89 -0.46 -15.35
CA ALA A 75 -1.72 -0.86 -16.13
C ALA A 75 -0.62 -1.50 -15.25
N GLN A 76 -0.37 -0.93 -14.06
CA GLN A 76 0.58 -1.50 -13.11
C GLN A 76 0.15 -2.90 -12.67
N LEU A 77 -1.09 -3.08 -12.20
CA LEU A 77 -1.58 -4.38 -11.74
C LEU A 77 -1.66 -5.43 -12.86
N GLY A 78 -2.03 -5.02 -14.08
CA GLY A 78 -2.07 -5.90 -15.25
C GLY A 78 -0.72 -6.55 -15.58
N GLY A 79 0.40 -5.89 -15.22
CA GLY A 79 1.76 -6.40 -15.41
C GLY A 79 2.34 -7.21 -14.24
N VAL A 80 1.60 -7.38 -13.14
CA VAL A 80 2.13 -7.91 -11.86
C VAL A 80 1.88 -9.41 -11.65
N GLY A 81 0.91 -10.00 -12.36
CA GLY A 81 0.68 -11.45 -12.35
C GLY A 81 -0.77 -11.86 -12.13
N SER A 82 -0.97 -13.12 -11.74
CA SER A 82 -2.28 -13.76 -11.57
C SER A 82 -2.52 -14.24 -10.13
N ALA A 83 -2.18 -13.42 -9.13
CA ALA A 83 -2.65 -13.66 -7.77
C ALA A 83 -4.14 -13.31 -7.66
N LEU A 84 -4.88 -13.95 -6.76
CA LEU A 84 -6.32 -13.76 -6.64
C LEU A 84 -6.67 -12.32 -6.26
N ASP A 85 -6.04 -11.77 -5.24
CA ASP A 85 -6.21 -10.41 -4.76
C ASP A 85 -5.96 -9.36 -5.86
N VAL A 86 -4.94 -9.57 -6.71
CA VAL A 86 -4.65 -8.70 -7.86
C VAL A 86 -5.77 -8.76 -8.89
N THR A 87 -6.27 -9.96 -9.21
CA THR A 87 -7.39 -10.12 -10.15
C THR A 87 -8.66 -9.46 -9.61
N VAL A 88 -8.96 -9.64 -8.32
CA VAL A 88 -10.12 -9.02 -7.67
C VAL A 88 -9.99 -7.50 -7.66
N ARG A 89 -8.81 -6.96 -7.30
CA ARG A 89 -8.56 -5.51 -7.36
C ARG A 89 -8.74 -4.96 -8.77
N LEU A 90 -8.25 -5.66 -9.80
CA LEU A 90 -8.49 -5.28 -11.20
C LEU A 90 -9.99 -5.24 -11.53
N ALA A 91 -10.78 -6.22 -11.07
CA ALA A 91 -12.23 -6.22 -11.27
C ALA A 91 -12.88 -4.98 -10.61
N GLU A 92 -12.50 -4.62 -9.39
CA GLU A 92 -12.98 -3.40 -8.72
C GLU A 92 -12.70 -2.15 -9.54
N LEU A 93 -11.46 -2.01 -10.03
CA LEU A 93 -11.03 -0.85 -10.82
C LEU A 93 -11.74 -0.79 -12.17
N TYR A 94 -11.91 -1.92 -12.86
CA TYR A 94 -12.68 -1.99 -14.11
C TYR A 94 -14.14 -1.58 -13.90
N ARG A 95 -14.78 -2.06 -12.82
CA ARG A 95 -16.14 -1.67 -12.44
C ARG A 95 -16.22 -0.17 -12.21
N MET A 96 -15.30 0.40 -11.43
CA MET A 96 -15.23 1.83 -11.14
C MET A 96 -15.06 2.68 -12.40
N ARG A 97 -14.32 2.19 -13.40
CA ARG A 97 -14.12 2.87 -14.69
C ARG A 97 -15.23 2.62 -15.72
N GLY A 98 -16.26 1.83 -15.40
CA GLY A 98 -17.31 1.48 -16.36
C GLY A 98 -16.88 0.47 -17.43
N ARG A 99 -15.71 -0.17 -17.28
CA ARG A 99 -15.15 -1.14 -18.22
C ARG A 99 -15.75 -2.53 -18.01
N MET A 100 -17.04 -2.66 -18.31
CA MET A 100 -17.84 -3.84 -17.92
C MET A 100 -17.40 -5.16 -18.60
N GLY A 101 -16.83 -5.09 -19.80
CA GLY A 101 -16.26 -6.27 -20.47
C GLY A 101 -15.05 -6.82 -19.71
N ASP A 102 -14.09 -5.94 -19.37
CA ASP A 102 -12.90 -6.32 -18.61
C ASP A 102 -13.24 -6.75 -17.17
N TYR A 103 -14.22 -6.08 -16.55
CA TYR A 103 -14.77 -6.46 -15.26
C TYR A 103 -15.32 -7.90 -15.26
N GLY A 104 -16.14 -8.26 -16.24
CA GLY A 104 -16.69 -9.62 -16.37
C GLY A 104 -15.59 -10.67 -16.57
N LEU A 105 -14.59 -10.39 -17.39
CA LEU A 105 -13.44 -11.28 -17.60
C LEU A 105 -12.62 -11.45 -16.31
N ALA A 106 -12.38 -10.37 -15.58
CA ALA A 106 -11.67 -10.41 -14.31
C ALA A 106 -12.42 -11.21 -13.23
N LEU A 107 -13.75 -11.05 -13.14
CA LEU A 107 -14.57 -11.85 -12.23
C LEU A 107 -14.48 -13.35 -12.53
N MET A 108 -14.65 -13.73 -13.80
CA MET A 108 -14.57 -15.14 -14.21
C MET A 108 -13.20 -15.74 -13.87
N LYS A 109 -12.12 -15.01 -14.13
CA LYS A 109 -10.76 -15.43 -13.76
C LYS A 109 -10.58 -15.57 -12.24
N ALA A 110 -11.12 -14.63 -11.45
CA ALA A 110 -11.06 -14.69 -10.00
C ALA A 110 -11.83 -15.90 -9.45
N GLU A 111 -12.99 -16.24 -10.02
CA GLU A 111 -13.74 -17.44 -9.66
C GLU A 111 -12.96 -18.72 -9.94
N ASP A 112 -12.27 -18.80 -11.09
CA ASP A 112 -11.40 -19.93 -11.40
C ASP A 112 -10.25 -20.06 -10.40
N GLN A 113 -9.62 -18.94 -10.01
CA GLN A 113 -8.59 -18.91 -8.98
C GLN A 113 -9.13 -19.39 -7.62
N VAL A 114 -10.35 -18.99 -7.22
CA VAL A 114 -10.98 -19.45 -5.98
C VAL A 114 -11.25 -20.95 -5.99
N ARG A 115 -11.61 -21.54 -7.13
CA ARG A 115 -11.77 -23.01 -7.22
C ARG A 115 -10.46 -23.73 -6.94
N LEU A 116 -9.35 -23.21 -7.45
CA LEU A 116 -8.01 -23.74 -7.23
C LEU A 116 -7.52 -23.54 -5.77
N LEU A 117 -8.02 -22.51 -5.05
CA LEU A 117 -7.74 -22.36 -3.62
C LEU A 117 -8.15 -23.57 -2.80
N SER A 118 -9.19 -24.32 -3.24
CA SER A 118 -9.65 -25.50 -2.51
C SER A 118 -8.62 -26.64 -2.47
N GLU A 119 -7.59 -26.57 -3.31
CA GLU A 119 -6.49 -27.54 -3.38
C GLU A 119 -5.40 -27.27 -2.34
N TYR A 120 -5.43 -26.13 -1.63
CA TYR A 120 -4.46 -25.80 -0.59
C TYR A 120 -5.11 -25.06 0.60
N ARG A 121 -4.32 -24.78 1.64
CA ARG A 121 -4.79 -24.04 2.82
C ARG A 121 -4.66 -22.53 2.54
N PRO A 122 -5.76 -21.79 2.31
CA PRO A 122 -5.69 -20.36 2.02
C PRO A 122 -5.17 -19.59 3.24
N ASP A 123 -4.43 -18.52 2.98
CA ASP A 123 -4.03 -17.55 4.01
C ASP A 123 -5.10 -16.46 4.19
N VAL A 124 -4.79 -15.47 5.04
CA VAL A 124 -5.71 -14.37 5.32
C VAL A 124 -5.97 -13.49 4.11
N ASP A 125 -4.95 -13.24 3.28
CA ASP A 125 -5.05 -12.35 2.12
C ASP A 125 -5.89 -13.01 1.02
N ASP A 126 -5.74 -14.32 0.83
CA ASP A 126 -6.58 -15.12 -0.05
C ASP A 126 -8.06 -15.03 0.38
N LEU A 127 -8.35 -15.17 1.67
CA LEU A 127 -9.73 -15.10 2.17
C LEU A 127 -10.32 -13.68 2.07
N VAL A 128 -9.51 -12.63 2.29
CA VAL A 128 -9.94 -11.24 2.06
C VAL A 128 -10.29 -11.04 0.59
N ALA A 129 -9.47 -11.54 -0.33
CA ALA A 129 -9.76 -11.47 -1.76
C ALA A 129 -11.03 -12.24 -2.13
N VAL A 130 -11.26 -13.43 -1.53
CA VAL A 130 -12.53 -14.17 -1.68
C VAL A 130 -13.72 -13.34 -1.19
N ALA A 131 -13.61 -12.68 -0.04
CA ALA A 131 -14.69 -11.85 0.49
C ALA A 131 -15.03 -10.69 -0.47
N ARG A 132 -14.01 -9.99 -0.97
CA ARG A 132 -14.18 -8.92 -1.97
C ARG A 132 -14.80 -9.42 -3.27
N LEU A 133 -14.41 -10.61 -3.75
CA LEU A 133 -15.05 -11.23 -4.92
C LEU A 133 -16.55 -11.47 -4.68
N ARG A 134 -16.91 -11.99 -3.51
CA ARG A 134 -18.32 -12.23 -3.14
C ARG A 134 -19.13 -10.93 -3.08
N GLU A 135 -18.55 -9.87 -2.55
CA GLU A 135 -19.16 -8.52 -2.56
C GLU A 135 -19.40 -8.02 -3.98
N LEU A 136 -18.40 -8.14 -4.86
CA LEU A 136 -18.53 -7.73 -6.26
C LEU A 136 -19.61 -8.50 -7.02
N LYS A 137 -19.84 -9.76 -6.66
CA LYS A 137 -20.91 -10.59 -7.22
C LYS A 137 -22.29 -10.28 -6.65
N GLY A 138 -22.37 -9.40 -5.65
CA GLY A 138 -23.62 -9.06 -4.98
C GLY A 138 -24.16 -10.20 -4.11
N GLU A 139 -23.29 -10.97 -3.47
CA GLU A 139 -23.74 -11.93 -2.45
C GLU A 139 -24.55 -11.23 -1.36
N ASP A 140 -25.51 -11.96 -0.77
CA ASP A 140 -26.37 -11.39 0.24
C ASP A 140 -25.57 -10.98 1.49
N PRO A 141 -25.88 -9.84 2.14
CA PRO A 141 -25.11 -9.35 3.28
C PRO A 141 -25.04 -10.32 4.46
N LYS A 142 -26.04 -11.21 4.64
CA LYS A 142 -26.02 -12.19 5.73
C LYS A 142 -25.00 -13.30 5.45
N SER A 143 -24.90 -13.76 4.20
CA SER A 143 -23.87 -14.70 3.77
C SER A 143 -22.48 -14.10 3.90
N LEU A 144 -22.28 -12.86 3.44
CA LEU A 144 -21.01 -12.14 3.59
C LEU A 144 -20.59 -12.00 5.05
N LEU A 145 -21.51 -11.59 5.93
CA LEU A 145 -21.21 -11.46 7.36
C LEU A 145 -20.83 -12.80 8.00
N ARG A 146 -21.51 -13.89 7.64
CA ARG A 146 -21.12 -15.23 8.11
C ARG A 146 -19.71 -15.60 7.65
N PHE A 147 -19.35 -15.24 6.42
CA PHE A 147 -18.01 -15.47 5.88
C PHE A 147 -16.95 -14.67 6.66
N TYR A 148 -17.18 -13.38 6.91
CA TYR A 148 -16.28 -12.55 7.71
C TYR A 148 -16.13 -13.05 9.15
N ASN A 149 -17.22 -13.51 9.79
CA ASN A 149 -17.15 -14.09 11.12
C ASN A 149 -16.28 -15.36 11.14
N LEU A 150 -16.44 -16.25 10.16
CA LEU A 150 -15.59 -17.44 10.03
C LEU A 150 -14.12 -17.06 9.84
N MET A 151 -13.83 -16.04 9.02
CA MET A 151 -12.47 -15.54 8.86
C MET A 151 -11.89 -15.04 10.19
N ALA A 152 -12.66 -14.26 10.95
CA ALA A 152 -12.23 -13.75 12.25
C ALA A 152 -11.98 -14.88 13.28
N GLU A 153 -12.76 -15.95 13.23
CA GLU A 153 -12.54 -17.14 14.08
C GLU A 153 -11.26 -17.88 13.71
N VAL A 154 -10.97 -18.04 12.40
CA VAL A 154 -9.77 -18.74 11.92
C VAL A 154 -8.51 -17.87 12.09
N PHE A 155 -8.65 -16.55 11.95
CA PHE A 155 -7.57 -15.57 12.04
C PHE A 155 -7.90 -14.47 13.06
N PRO A 156 -7.87 -14.76 14.38
CA PRO A 156 -8.33 -13.83 15.42
C PRO A 156 -7.55 -12.51 15.50
N ASN A 157 -6.31 -12.47 15.00
CA ASN A 157 -5.48 -11.26 14.95
C ASN A 157 -5.62 -10.47 13.64
N SER A 158 -6.49 -10.88 12.73
CA SER A 158 -6.67 -10.25 11.40
C SER A 158 -7.71 -9.13 11.36
N ALA A 159 -8.32 -8.78 12.50
CA ALA A 159 -9.38 -7.76 12.57
C ALA A 159 -8.97 -6.39 11.99
N ALA A 160 -7.67 -6.08 11.95
CA ALA A 160 -7.14 -4.86 11.33
C ALA A 160 -7.14 -4.88 9.79
N VAL A 161 -7.26 -6.04 9.15
CA VAL A 161 -7.26 -6.21 7.68
C VAL A 161 -8.69 -6.08 7.10
N LEU A 162 -9.70 -6.12 7.97
CA LEU A 162 -11.12 -6.10 7.60
C LEU A 162 -11.75 -4.69 7.62
N VAL A 163 -10.96 -3.65 7.89
CA VAL A 163 -11.40 -2.24 7.96
C VAL A 163 -10.93 -1.47 6.74
#